data_AF-A0A3A4UXY9-F1
#
_entry.id   AF-A0A3A4UXY9-F1
#
_cell.length_a   1.000
_cell.length_b   1.000
_cell.length_c   1.000
_cell.angle_alpha   90.00
_cell.angle_beta   90.00
_cell.angle_gamma   90.00
#
_symmetry.space_group_name_H-M   'P 1'
#
loop_
_entity.id
_entity.type
_entity.pdbx_description
1 polymer ?
#
loop_
_entity_poly.entity_id
_entity_poly.type
_entity_poly.pdbx_seq_one_letter_code
_entity_poly.pdbx_strand_id
1 'polypeptide(L)'
;MAAITQSCAKCGSQFLIIDQEQKFLASKNLPLPKNCPGCRQMRRLMLRGGERRLYKTNCQQCNKEIIVAYDPQKVTNKILCKQDYDKYFLENDAIIKEPLPEV
;
A
#
# COMPACT_ATOMS: atom_id res chain seq x y z
N MET A 1 -17.43 9.71 27.50
CA MET A 1 -16.04 9.70 28.01
C MET A 1 -15.54 11.14 27.93
N ALA A 2 -14.39 11.45 28.49
CA ALA A 2 -13.80 12.77 28.28
C ALA A 2 -12.83 12.68 27.10
N ALA A 3 -12.66 13.78 26.35
CA ALA A 3 -11.63 13.86 25.33
C ALA A 3 -10.25 13.67 26.00
N ILE A 4 -9.49 12.67 25.54
CA ILE A 4 -8.16 12.38 26.05
C ILE A 4 -7.14 13.17 25.24
N THR A 5 -6.30 13.96 25.91
CA THR A 5 -5.11 14.57 25.31
C THR A 5 -3.93 13.61 25.40
N GLN A 6 -3.30 13.31 24.27
CA GLN A 6 -2.06 12.52 24.22
C GLN A 6 -0.95 13.27 23.50
N SER A 7 0.29 12.97 23.87
CA SER A 7 1.48 13.47 23.20
C SER A 7 1.96 12.48 22.13
N CYS A 8 2.26 12.98 20.93
CA CYS A 8 2.74 12.15 19.83
C CYS A 8 4.20 11.72 20.06
N ALA A 9 4.46 10.41 20.06
CA ALA A 9 5.82 9.87 20.22
C ALA A 9 6.81 10.28 19.11
N LYS A 10 6.31 10.69 17.93
CA LYS A 10 7.16 11.02 16.77
C LYS A 10 7.48 12.51 16.62
N CYS A 11 6.50 13.39 16.85
CA CYS A 11 6.65 14.83 16.62
C CYS A 11 6.46 15.67 17.89
N GLY A 12 6.17 15.05 19.04
CA GLY A 12 5.95 15.74 20.32
C GLY A 12 4.67 16.58 20.39
N SER A 13 3.92 16.70 19.29
CA SER A 13 2.70 17.50 19.26
C SER A 13 1.58 16.82 20.06
N GLN A 14 0.82 17.63 20.79
CA GLN A 14 -0.38 17.15 21.47
C GLN A 14 -1.51 16.94 20.46
N PHE A 15 -2.30 15.89 20.67
CA PHE A 15 -3.49 15.62 19.87
C PHE A 15 -4.62 15.07 20.74
N LEU A 16 -5.85 15.34 20.30
CA LEU A 16 -7.07 14.94 20.98
C LEU A 16 -7.59 13.64 20.40
N ILE A 17 -7.97 12.71 21.28
CA ILE A 17 -8.72 11.49 20.92
C ILE A 17 -10.16 11.71 21.37
N ILE A 18 -11.03 11.93 20.38
CA ILE A 18 -12.46 12.14 20.62
C ILE A 18 -13.13 10.87 21.12
N ASP A 19 -14.20 11.03 21.89
CA ASP A 19 -15.01 9.94 22.44
C ASP A 19 -15.44 8.89 21.41
N GLN A 20 -15.78 9.34 20.20
CA GLN A 20 -16.18 8.44 19.11
C GLN A 20 -15.02 7.53 18.67
N GLU A 21 -13.79 8.06 18.59
CA GLU A 21 -12.59 7.28 18.24
C GLU A 21 -12.27 6.28 19.37
N GLN A 22 -12.44 6.68 20.63
CA GLN A 22 -12.25 5.77 21.79
C GLN A 22 -13.23 4.61 21.76
N LYS A 23 -14.53 4.87 21.55
CA LYS A 23 -15.57 3.82 21.45
C LYS A 23 -15.30 2.88 20.28
N PHE A 24 -14.92 3.42 19.13
CA PHE A 24 -14.57 2.61 17.95
C PHE A 24 -13.38 1.67 18.24
N LEU A 25 -12.29 2.20 18.80
CA LEU A 25 -11.11 1.40 19.14
C LEU A 25 -11.43 0.32 20.18
N ALA A 26 -12.20 0.66 21.22
CA ALA A 26 -12.65 -0.29 22.23
C ALA A 26 -13.50 -1.43 21.62
N SER A 27 -14.47 -1.11 20.76
CA SER A 27 -15.31 -2.11 20.08
C SER A 27 -14.52 -3.09 19.19
N LYS A 28 -13.33 -2.67 18.74
CA LYS A 28 -12.43 -3.46 17.89
C LYS A 28 -11.31 -4.11 18.70
N ASN A 29 -11.30 -4.00 20.03
CA ASN A 29 -10.22 -4.44 20.91
C ASN A 29 -8.84 -3.89 20.47
N LEU A 30 -8.82 -2.64 20.00
CA LEU A 30 -7.60 -1.96 19.54
C LEU A 30 -7.10 -0.95 20.58
N PRO A 31 -5.77 -0.82 20.76
CA PRO A 31 -5.20 0.16 21.67
C PRO A 31 -5.34 1.59 21.15
N LEU A 32 -5.27 2.56 22.06
CA LEU A 32 -5.21 3.98 21.71
C LEU A 32 -3.95 4.32 20.89
N PRO A 33 -4.05 5.24 19.91
CA PRO A 33 -2.92 5.59 19.06
C PRO A 33 -1.82 6.33 19.84
N LYS A 34 -0.56 5.92 19.61
CA LYS A 34 0.65 6.59 20.16
C LYS A 34 1.12 7.78 19.32
N ASN A 35 0.66 7.87 18.08
CA ASN A 35 1.09 8.87 17.10
C ASN A 35 -0.11 9.72 16.66
N CYS A 36 0.13 11.01 16.47
CA CYS A 36 -0.90 11.93 16.01
C CYS A 36 -1.43 11.55 14.61
N PRO A 37 -2.64 12.00 14.23
CA PRO A 37 -3.22 11.73 12.92
C PRO A 37 -2.30 12.05 11.74
N GLY A 38 -1.59 13.20 11.79
CA GLY A 38 -0.65 13.60 10.76
C GLY A 38 0.54 12.64 10.62
N CYS A 39 1.16 12.21 11.73
CA CYS A 39 2.24 11.23 11.69
C CYS A 39 1.76 9.85 11.19
N ARG A 40 0.55 9.42 11.58
CA ARG A 40 -0.08 8.20 11.06
C ARG A 40 -0.30 8.29 9.55
N GLN A 41 -0.81 9.42 9.07
CA GLN A 41 -1.03 9.67 7.64
C GLN A 41 0.28 9.69 6.86
N MET A 42 1.29 10.40 7.34
CA MET A 42 2.61 10.45 6.69
C MET A 42 3.23 9.05 6.58
N ARG A 43 3.14 8.23 7.64
CA ARG A 43 3.60 6.83 7.59
C ARG A 43 2.85 6.02 6.53
N ARG A 44 1.52 6.18 6.42
CA ARG A 44 0.72 5.52 5.38
C ARG A 44 1.13 5.97 3.97
N LEU A 45 1.45 7.24 3.77
CA LEU A 45 1.90 7.76 2.48
C LEU A 45 3.29 7.20 2.11
N MET A 46 4.21 7.12 3.08
CA MET A 46 5.53 6.52 2.87
C MET A 46 5.46 5.06 2.42
N LEU A 47 4.54 4.27 2.99
CA LEU A 47 4.33 2.87 2.59
C LEU A 47 3.76 2.72 1.17
N ARG A 48 3.14 3.76 0.61
CA ARG A 48 2.59 3.77 -0.76
C ARG A 48 3.60 4.30 -1.78
N GLY A 49 4.87 3.94 -1.62
CA GLY A 49 5.95 4.35 -2.52
C GLY A 49 6.50 5.76 -2.25
N GLY A 50 6.18 6.37 -1.11
CA GLY A 50 6.68 7.70 -0.75
C GLY A 50 6.21 8.77 -1.74
N GLU A 51 7.17 9.37 -2.45
CA GLU A 51 6.87 10.30 -3.52
C GLU A 51 6.30 9.53 -4.72
N ARG A 52 5.06 9.87 -5.11
CA ARG A 52 4.41 9.30 -6.29
C ARG A 52 5.13 9.79 -7.55
N ARG A 53 6.19 9.10 -7.94
CA ARG A 53 6.93 9.35 -9.16
C ARG A 53 6.51 8.35 -10.23
N LEU A 54 6.38 8.84 -11.46
CA LEU A 54 6.16 8.00 -12.64
C LEU A 54 7.50 7.85 -13.35
N TYR A 55 7.84 6.63 -13.73
CA TYR A 55 9.07 6.27 -14.41
C TYR A 55 8.76 5.92 -15.86
N LYS A 56 9.53 6.47 -16.79
CA LYS A 56 9.51 6.04 -18.19
C LYS A 56 10.43 4.84 -18.34
N THR A 57 9.93 3.75 -18.90
CA THR A 57 10.69 2.54 -19.14
C THR A 57 10.14 1.81 -20.37
N ASN A 58 10.86 0.80 -20.84
CA ASN A 58 10.44 0.00 -21.98
C ASN A 58 9.88 -1.34 -21.50
N CYS A 59 8.84 -1.85 -22.18
CA CYS A 59 8.36 -3.20 -21.97
C CYS A 59 9.48 -4.21 -22.27
N GLN A 60 9.74 -5.15 -21.36
CA GLN A 60 10.81 -6.13 -21.53
C GLN A 60 10.55 -7.19 -22.63
N GLN A 61 9.34 -7.24 -23.18
CA GLN A 61 8.96 -8.23 -24.20
C GLN A 61 8.78 -7.62 -25.59
N CYS A 62 8.07 -6.49 -25.70
CA CYS A 62 7.83 -5.82 -26.99
C CYS A 62 8.63 -4.53 -27.19
N ASN A 63 9.45 -4.11 -26.21
CA ASN A 63 10.26 -2.88 -26.23
C ASN A 63 9.48 -1.57 -26.45
N LYS A 64 8.16 -1.57 -26.29
CA LYS A 64 7.35 -0.34 -26.35
C LYS A 64 7.62 0.55 -25.13
N GLU A 65 7.65 1.86 -25.34
CA GLU A 65 7.72 2.85 -24.26
C GLU A 65 6.45 2.82 -23.42
N ILE A 66 6.63 2.72 -22.10
CA ILE A 66 5.55 2.69 -21.11
C ILE A 66 5.88 3.57 -19.91
N ILE A 67 4.83 4.02 -19.22
CA ILE A 67 4.92 4.79 -17.99
C ILE A 67 4.46 3.90 -16.85
N VAL A 68 5.32 3.73 -15.85
CA VAL A 68 5.07 2.84 -14.71
C VAL A 68 5.20 3.60 -13.39
N ALA A 69 4.46 3.16 -12.37
CA ALA A 69 4.48 3.77 -11.03
C ALA A 69 5.59 3.22 -10.12
N TYR A 70 6.30 2.18 -10.56
CA TYR A 70 7.35 1.52 -9.82
C TYR A 70 8.72 1.82 -10.42
N ASP A 71 9.73 1.88 -9.56
CA ASP A 71 11.10 2.19 -9.95
C ASP A 71 11.72 0.99 -10.70
N PRO A 72 12.06 1.14 -12.00
CA PRO A 72 12.60 0.04 -12.80
C PRO A 72 13.95 -0.48 -12.28
N GLN A 73 14.67 0.27 -11.44
CA GLN A 73 15.92 -0.21 -10.84
C GLN A 73 15.71 -1.04 -9.56
N LYS A 74 14.60 -0.82 -8.85
CA LYS A 74 14.32 -1.49 -7.57
C LYS A 74 13.46 -2.74 -7.71
N VAL A 75 12.65 -2.80 -8.75
CA VAL A 75 11.74 -3.93 -8.97
C VAL A 75 12.50 -5.11 -9.54
N THR A 76 12.35 -6.27 -8.92
CA THR A 76 12.89 -7.55 -9.39
C THR A 76 12.01 -8.24 -10.43
N ASN A 77 10.72 -7.90 -10.46
CA ASN A 77 9.74 -8.49 -11.37
C ASN A 77 9.84 -7.91 -12.78
N LYS A 78 9.42 -8.71 -13.78
CA LYS A 78 9.39 -8.26 -15.18
C LYS A 78 8.37 -7.15 -15.38
N ILE A 79 8.79 -6.13 -16.12
CA ILE A 79 7.98 -4.96 -16.43
C ILE A 79 7.39 -5.13 -17.83
N LEU A 80 6.07 -5.33 -17.90
CA LEU A 80 5.35 -5.64 -19.13
C LEU A 80 4.29 -4.59 -19.43
N CYS A 81 4.01 -4.38 -20.71
CA CYS A 81 2.84 -3.62 -21.13
C CYS A 81 1.56 -4.43 -20.87
N LYS A 82 0.39 -3.78 -20.83
CA LYS A 82 -0.89 -4.46 -20.54
C LYS A 82 -1.11 -5.69 -21.43
N GLN A 83 -0.86 -5.56 -22.73
CA GLN A 83 -1.07 -6.65 -23.71
C GLN A 83 -0.18 -7.86 -23.43
N ASP A 84 1.08 -7.64 -23.08
CA ASP A 84 2.02 -8.74 -22.81
C ASP A 84 1.81 -9.32 -21.41
N TYR A 85 1.40 -8.48 -20.45
CA TYR A 85 1.02 -8.93 -19.11
C TYR A 85 -0.19 -9.87 -19.16
N ASP A 86 -1.23 -9.54 -19.93
CA ASP A 86 -2.43 -10.37 -20.06
C ASP A 86 -2.07 -11.74 -20.67
N LYS A 87 -1.21 -11.77 -21.69
CA LYS A 87 -0.69 -13.03 -22.27
C LYS A 87 0.13 -13.83 -21.26
N TYR A 88 1.07 -13.17 -20.59
CA TYR A 88 1.89 -13.80 -19.56
C TYR A 88 1.03 -14.39 -18.44
N PHE A 89 -0.03 -13.68 -18.04
CA PHE A 89 -0.95 -14.14 -17.01
C PHE A 89 -1.67 -15.41 -17.44
N LEU A 90 -2.28 -15.43 -18.63
CA LEU A 90 -2.95 -16.62 -19.17
C LEU A 90 -2.01 -17.83 -19.29
N GLU A 91 -0.76 -17.61 -19.69
CA GLU A 91 0.24 -18.66 -19.86
C GLU A 91 0.83 -19.15 -18.54
N ASN A 92 0.74 -18.39 -17.43
CA ASN A 92 1.44 -18.71 -16.18
C ASN A 92 0.52 -18.75 -14.95
N ASP A 93 -0.78 -18.55 -15.12
CA ASP A 93 -1.73 -18.67 -14.02
C ASP A 93 -1.79 -20.12 -13.54
N ALA A 94 -1.45 -20.31 -12.26
CA ALA A 94 -1.43 -21.62 -11.62
C ALA A 94 -2.82 -22.25 -11.59
N ILE A 95 -3.88 -21.41 -11.51
CA ILE A 95 -5.28 -21.87 -11.49
C ILE A 95 -5.69 -22.47 -12.83
N ILE A 96 -5.12 -21.97 -13.94
CA ILE A 96 -5.42 -22.47 -15.30
C ILE A 96 -4.63 -23.76 -15.59
N LYS A 97 -3.39 -23.86 -15.09
CA LYS A 97 -2.51 -25.03 -15.33
C LYS A 97 -2.83 -26.23 -14.43
N GLU A 98 -3.12 -25.99 -13.16
CA GLU A 98 -3.52 -27.01 -12.19
C GLU A 98 -4.85 -26.56 -11.57
N PRO A 99 -5.98 -26.93 -12.20
CA PRO A 99 -7.29 -26.65 -11.62
C PRO A 99 -7.37 -27.29 -10.23
N LEU A 100 -7.96 -26.56 -9.28
CA LEU A 100 -8.14 -27.03 -7.91
C LEU A 100 -8.80 -28.41 -7.92
N PRO A 101 -8.38 -29.34 -7.04
CA PRO A 101 -9.03 -30.63 -6.93
C PRO A 101 -10.52 -30.40 -6.62
N GLU A 102 -11.38 -31.06 -7.38
CA GLU A 102 -12.81 -31.10 -7.08
C GLU A 102 -12.97 -31.81 -5.71
N VAL A 103 -13.64 -31.13 -4.78
CA VAL A 103 -13.88 -31.61 -3.40
C VAL A 103 -14.70 -32.90 -3.41
#